data_AF-A0A820NIY5-F1
#
_entry.id   AF-A0A820NIY5-F1
#
_cell.length_a   1.000
_cell.length_b   1.000
_cell.length_c   1.000
_cell.angle_alpha   90.00
_cell.angle_beta   90.00
_cell.angle_gamma   90.00
#
_symmetry.space_group_name_H-M   'P 1'
#
loop_
_entity.id
_entity.type
_entity.pdbx_description
1 polymer ?
#
loop_
_entity_poly.entity_id
_entity_poly.type
_entity_poly.pdbx_seq_one_letter_code
_entity_poly.pdbx_strand_id
1 'polypeptide(L)' 'CHFHFNQCIYRRIQLLGLATAYSQVELVRSCCRKLMALPLLPTQEVETSFYNLRATAHPTVKKQLRDLFLYFDDY' A
#
# COMPACT_ATOMS: atom_id res chain seq x y z
N CYS A 1 -6.60 11.30 10.62
CA CYS A 1 -6.31 12.27 9.54
C CYS A 1 -5.35 11.63 8.52
N HIS A 2 -5.28 12.15 7.29
CA HIS A 2 -4.44 11.57 6.21
C HIS A 2 -2.95 11.44 6.58
N PHE A 3 -2.41 12.42 7.31
CA PHE A 3 -1.03 12.37 7.81
C PHE A 3 -0.77 11.15 8.71
N HIS A 4 -1.60 10.93 9.74
CA HIS A 4 -1.45 9.78 10.64
C HIS A 4 -1.71 8.45 9.93
N PHE A 5 -2.61 8.43 8.96
CA PHE A 5 -2.83 7.26 8.12
C PHE A 5 -1.56 6.87 7.35
N ASN A 6 -0.93 7.83 6.65
CA ASN A 6 0.35 7.59 5.97
C ASN A 6 1.44 7.14 6.95
N GLN A 7 1.46 7.70 8.15
CA GLN A 7 2.41 7.30 9.19
C GLN A 7 2.18 5.85 9.65
N CYS A 8 0.93 5.40 9.82
CA CYS A 8 0.61 4.01 10.15
C CYS A 8 1.06 3.04 9.06
N ILE A 9 0.77 3.35 7.79
CA ILE A 9 1.20 2.54 6.66
C ILE A 9 2.74 2.48 6.59
N TYR A 10 3.42 3.62 6.75
CA TYR A 10 4.87 3.66 6.73
C TYR A 10 5.51 2.85 7.87
N ARG A 11 4.97 2.95 9.09
CA ARG A 11 5.39 2.11 10.23
C ARG A 11 5.19 0.63 9.93
N ARG A 12 4.07 0.25 9.31
CA ARG A 12 3.84 -1.15 8.90
C ARG A 12 4.86 -1.61 7.85
N ILE A 13 5.19 -0.77 6.86
CA ILE A 13 6.25 -1.06 5.87
C ILE A 13 7.58 -1.35 6.58
N GLN A 14 7.94 -0.57 7.60
CA GLN A 14 9.16 -0.78 8.39
C GLN A 14 9.09 -2.10 9.18
N LEU A 15 7.98 -2.37 9.88
CA LEU A 15 7.79 -3.59 10.66
C LEU A 15 7.84 -4.88 9.83
N LEU A 16 7.42 -4.80 8.56
CA LEU A 16 7.49 -5.93 7.61
C LEU A 16 8.88 -6.10 6.97
N GLY A 17 9.88 -5.30 7.36
CA GLY A 17 11.22 -5.34 6.77
C GLY A 17 11.28 -4.81 5.33
N LEU A 18 10.24 -4.10 4.88
CA LEU A 18 10.11 -3.60 3.51
C LEU A 18 10.80 -2.24 3.30
N ALA A 19 11.44 -1.67 4.32
CA ALA A 19 12.04 -0.33 4.26
C ALA A 19 13.05 -0.17 3.11
N THR A 20 13.95 -1.15 2.93
CA THR A 20 14.94 -1.14 1.84
C THR A 20 14.26 -1.23 0.48
N ALA A 21 13.30 -2.15 0.32
CA ALA A 21 12.55 -2.31 -0.92
C ALA A 21 11.75 -1.04 -1.26
N TYR A 22 11.09 -0.43 -0.28
CA TYR A 22 10.41 0.85 -0.44
C TYR A 22 11.38 1.97 -0.85
N SER A 23 12.60 1.98 -0.32
CA SER A 23 13.60 3.01 -0.67
C SER A 23 14.27 2.79 -2.03
N GLN A 24 14.48 1.55 -2.46
CA GLN A 24 15.32 1.24 -3.62
C GLN A 24 14.55 0.72 -4.83
N VAL A 25 13.36 0.15 -4.64
CA VAL A 25 12.56 -0.46 -5.72
C VAL A 25 11.39 0.45 -6.07
N GLU A 26 11.45 1.08 -7.25
CA GLU A 26 10.41 2.02 -7.73
C GLU A 26 9.01 1.41 -7.73
N LEU A 27 8.88 0.17 -8.19
CA LEU A 27 7.57 -0.51 -8.27
C LEU A 27 6.95 -0.71 -6.87
N VAL A 28 7.77 -1.04 -5.86
CA VAL A 28 7.33 -1.18 -4.47
C VAL A 28 6.91 0.17 -3.92
N ARG A 29 7.76 1.19 -4.09
CA ARG A 29 7.48 2.55 -3.61
C ARG A 29 6.21 3.12 -4.23
N SER A 30 6.06 2.99 -5.54
CA SER A 30 4.88 3.43 -6.29
C SER A 30 3.61 2.74 -5.81
N CYS A 31 3.65 1.42 -5.61
CA CYS A 31 2.51 0.66 -5.09
C CYS A 31 2.11 1.11 -3.68
N CYS A 32 3.08 1.24 -2.76
CA CYS A 32 2.83 1.75 -1.40
C CYS A 32 2.28 3.18 -1.39
N ARG A 33 2.77 4.06 -2.28
CA ARG A 33 2.26 5.44 -2.39
C ARG A 33 0.84 5.50 -2.94
N LYS A 34 0.50 4.65 -3.92
CA LYS A 34 -0.87 4.52 -4.40
C LYS A 34 -1.80 4.04 -3.29
N LEU A 35 -1.37 3.04 -2.51
CA LEU A 35 -2.11 2.57 -1.34
C LEU A 35 -2.35 3.71 -0.33
N MET A 36 -1.32 4.51 -0.03
CA MET A 36 -1.44 5.67 0.85
C MET A 36 -2.36 6.77 0.30
N ALA A 37 -2.51 6.86 -1.02
CA ALA A 37 -3.36 7.85 -1.67
C ALA A 37 -4.84 7.42 -1.79
N LEU A 38 -5.17 6.15 -1.55
CA LEU A 38 -6.54 5.64 -1.70
C LEU A 38 -7.60 6.46 -0.92
N PRO A 39 -7.37 6.90 0.33
CA PRO A 39 -8.37 7.69 1.06
C PRO A 39 -8.63 9.09 0.49
N LEU A 40 -7.88 9.52 -0.54
CA LEU A 40 -8.10 10.78 -1.25
C LEU A 40 -9.09 10.65 -2.41
N LEU A 41 -9.48 9.42 -2.76
CA LEU A 41 -10.50 9.15 -3.77
C LEU A 41 -11.92 9.40 -3.22
N PRO A 42 -12.92 9.61 -4.09
CA PRO A 42 -14.32 9.51 -3.69
C PRO A 42 -14.57 8.18 -2.96
N THR A 43 -15.33 8.21 -1.86
CA THR A 43 -15.53 7.06 -0.98
C THR A 43 -15.99 5.80 -1.73
N GLN A 44 -16.83 5.97 -2.75
CA GLN A 44 -17.38 4.90 -3.58
C GLN A 44 -16.32 4.22 -4.46
N GLU A 45 -15.19 4.87 -4.70
CA GLU A 45 -14.11 4.38 -5.57
C GLU A 45 -12.96 3.75 -4.79
N VAL A 46 -12.86 3.98 -3.47
CA VAL A 46 -11.74 3.53 -2.63
C VAL A 46 -11.56 2.01 -2.70
N GLU A 47 -12.64 1.27 -2.45
CA GLU A 47 -12.64 -0.19 -2.40
C GLU A 47 -12.30 -0.80 -3.77
N THR A 48 -12.98 -0.34 -4.83
CA THR A 48 -12.70 -0.77 -6.21
C THR A 48 -11.25 -0.48 -6.61
N SER A 49 -10.74 0.70 -6.25
CA SER A 49 -9.36 1.10 -6.56
C SER A 49 -8.33 0.29 -5.77
N PHE A 50 -8.63 -0.06 -4.52
CA PHE A 50 -7.80 -0.96 -3.72
C PHE A 50 -7.67 -2.34 -4.38
N TYR A 51 -8.80 -2.97 -4.73
CA TYR A 51 -8.79 -4.28 -5.37
C TYR A 51 -8.09 -4.25 -6.73
N ASN A 52 -8.30 -3.18 -7.52
CA ASN A 52 -7.59 -2.98 -8.78
C ASN A 52 -6.08 -2.84 -8.57
N LEU A 53 -5.63 -2.05 -7.59
CA LEU A 53 -4.22 -1.89 -7.26
C LEU A 53 -3.59 -3.23 -6.86
N ARG A 54 -4.27 -4.03 -6.02
CA ARG A 54 -3.81 -5.35 -5.59
C ARG A 54 -3.82 -6.38 -6.73
N ALA A 55 -4.78 -6.31 -7.63
CA ALA A 55 -4.90 -7.22 -8.77
C ALA A 55 -3.81 -6.96 -9.82
N THR A 56 -3.54 -5.68 -10.12
CA THR A 56 -2.62 -5.23 -11.18
C THR A 56 -1.17 -5.07 -10.72
N ALA A 57 -0.88 -5.19 -9.43
CA ALA A 57 0.48 -5.17 -8.91
C ALA A 57 1.34 -6.29 -9.54
N HIS A 58 2.57 -5.95 -9.92
CA HIS A 58 3.54 -6.90 -10.46
C HIS A 58 3.69 -8.11 -9.52
N PRO A 59 3.76 -9.37 -10.00
CA PRO A 59 3.74 -10.57 -9.15
C PRO A 59 4.74 -10.55 -7.99
N THR A 60 5.97 -10.11 -8.24
CA THR A 60 7.00 -9.98 -7.20
C THR A 60 6.62 -8.96 -6.13
N VAL A 61 6.06 -7.81 -6.51
CA VAL A 61 5.59 -6.77 -5.59
C VAL A 61 4.38 -7.26 -4.82
N LYS A 62 3.43 -7.92 -5.49
CA LYS A 62 2.24 -8.50 -4.87
C LYS A 62 2.60 -9.52 -3.78
N LYS A 63 3.62 -10.36 -4.03
CA LYS A 63 4.15 -11.29 -3.02
C LYS A 63 4.80 -10.56 -1.85
N GLN A 64 5.65 -9.56 -2.13
CA GLN A 64 6.35 -8.78 -1.09
C GLN A 64 5.39 -7.95 -0.23
N LEU A 65 4.34 -7.39 -0.81
CA LEU A 65 3.38 -6.51 -0.14
C LEU A 65 2.13 -7.24 0.39
N ARG A 66 2.08 -8.58 0.31
CA ARG A 66 0.90 -9.37 0.72
C ARG A 66 0.40 -8.97 2.11
N ASP A 67 1.28 -8.93 3.10
CA ASP A 67 0.91 -8.65 4.49
C ASP A 67 0.54 -7.18 4.72
N LEU A 68 1.04 -6.28 3.86
CA LEU A 68 0.63 -4.87 3.86
C LEU A 68 -0.77 -4.71 3.25
N PHE A 69 -1.09 -5.44 2.18
CA PHE A 69 -2.44 -5.46 1.62
C PHE A 69 -3.46 -6.02 2.60
N LEU A 70 -3.15 -7.11 3.30
CA LEU A 70 -4.01 -7.66 4.35
C LEU A 70 -4.25 -6.64 5.47
N TYR A 71 -3.19 -5.97 5.93
CA TYR A 71 -3.33 -4.91 6.94
C TYR A 71 -4.24 -3.75 6.51
N PHE A 72 -4.29 -3.43 5.21
CA PHE A 72 -5.18 -2.40 4.70
C PHE A 72 -6.63 -2.91 4.56
N ASP A 73 -6.84 -4.15 4.12
CA ASP A 73 -8.16 -4.78 3.92
C ASP A 73 -8.91 -4.98 5.26
N ASP A 74 -8.17 -5.15 6.37
CA ASP A 74 -8.72 -5.34 7.71
C ASP A 74 -9.30 -4.03 8.34
N TYR A 75 -9.15 -2.86 7.68
CA TYR A 75 -9.58 -1.54 8.17
C TYR A 75 -10.49 -0.82 7.18
#